data_AF-A0AAE2XR43-F1
#
_entry.id   AF-A0AAE2XR43-F1
#
_cell.length_a   1.000
_cell.length_b   1.000
_cell.length_c   1.000
_cell.angle_alpha   90.00
_cell.angle_beta   90.00
_cell.angle_gamma   90.00
#
_symmetry.space_group_name_H-M   'P 1'
#
loop_
_entity.id
_entity.type
_entity.pdbx_description
1 polymer ?
#
loop_
_entity_poly.entity_id
_entity_poly.type
_entity_poly.pdbx_seq_one_letter_code
_entity_poly.pdbx_strand_id
1 'polypeptide(L)'
;MKKWCFSIMGGVPVGDGYPIRIMAVMNLGPESFYKGSVFTDEKEIERYALRVEKEGASFLDVGGASSAPPEIYGVKPVSENEELERVVRAVRLLRDVTSLPISVDTRRASVAEAALKEGAEIINDVSGFKEDGRMASIVADFGASCILMATVKKPGDARSITEVRTSLKESIKLAEDAGVSPEKIVVDPGIGFGKPYECDLELLRGLRRLKVLRKPLLVGVSRKHFIGCILSLPKPEDRLIGSVAATAVAVYNGADVIRTHDVAEARQAALVAQAISGVKTRVVEHGDYFAVDLSWLVDDVNDVEELMSVVNVSEAGSKLMSEKGVHRVIFLGNVPTPAALALKQHLLSAGGEVATPHGAIDFKVEKCNLLVMATLKQLLSILPKLKMNVFDLPLIADLLTECIEKPS
;
A
#
# COMPACT_ATOMS: atom_id res chain seq x y z
N MET A 1 1.91 -10.37 20.98
CA MET A 1 0.74 -10.30 20.09
C MET A 1 1.15 -10.80 18.74
N LYS A 2 0.43 -11.77 18.17
CA LYS A 2 0.69 -12.27 16.82
C LYS A 2 -0.02 -11.33 15.86
N LYS A 3 0.68 -10.33 15.33
CA LYS A 3 0.13 -9.38 14.35
C LYS A 3 0.47 -9.83 12.93
N TRP A 4 -0.41 -9.54 11.97
CA TRP A 4 -0.18 -9.91 10.57
C TRP A 4 0.84 -8.96 9.90
N CYS A 5 0.55 -7.66 9.92
CA CYS A 5 1.47 -6.57 9.55
C CYS A 5 1.89 -5.78 10.80
N PHE A 6 3.19 -5.75 11.11
CA PHE A 6 3.71 -5.01 12.27
C PHE A 6 5.20 -4.69 12.12
N SER A 7 5.58 -3.48 12.55
CA SER A 7 6.97 -3.06 12.75
C SER A 7 7.10 -2.12 13.95
N ILE A 8 8.31 -2.01 14.50
CA ILE A 8 8.74 -1.00 15.45
C ILE A 8 9.67 -0.05 14.69
N MET A 9 9.10 1.02 14.15
CA MET A 9 9.84 2.02 13.37
C MET A 9 10.32 3.12 14.30
N GLY A 10 11.64 3.27 14.47
CA GLY A 10 12.22 4.26 15.39
C GLY A 10 11.66 4.15 16.82
N GLY A 11 11.49 2.93 17.33
CA GLY A 11 10.88 2.69 18.64
C GLY A 11 9.34 2.82 18.70
N VAL A 12 8.69 3.32 17.64
CA VAL A 12 7.22 3.50 17.60
C VAL A 12 6.55 2.32 16.89
N PRO A 13 5.58 1.64 17.53
CA PRO A 13 4.86 0.55 16.90
C PRO A 13 3.90 1.06 15.81
N VAL A 14 3.99 0.43 14.64
CA VAL A 14 3.22 0.71 13.42
C VAL A 14 2.61 -0.59 12.85
N GLY A 15 1.47 -0.48 12.16
CA GLY A 15 0.75 -1.62 11.58
C GLY A 15 -0.51 -2.02 12.33
N ASP A 16 -0.92 -3.27 12.17
CA ASP A 16 -2.22 -3.76 12.61
C ASP A 16 -2.41 -3.61 14.12
N GLY A 17 -3.58 -3.14 14.54
CA GLY A 17 -3.90 -2.92 15.96
C GLY A 17 -3.09 -1.81 16.63
N TYR A 18 -2.49 -0.90 15.87
CA TYR A 18 -1.94 0.36 16.36
C TYR A 18 -2.63 1.55 15.67
N PRO A 19 -2.59 2.76 16.27
CA PRO A 19 -3.09 3.97 15.62
C PRO A 19 -2.35 4.25 14.30
N ILE A 20 -3.06 4.84 13.33
CA ILE A 20 -2.38 5.38 12.14
C ILE A 20 -1.38 6.42 12.58
N ARG A 21 -0.15 6.32 12.09
CA ARG A 21 0.92 7.27 12.41
C ARG A 21 1.05 8.34 11.35
N ILE A 22 1.46 9.53 11.78
CA ILE A 22 1.71 10.65 10.90
C ILE A 22 3.21 10.93 10.87
N MET A 23 3.78 10.96 9.68
CA MET A 23 5.18 11.34 9.44
C MET A 23 5.20 12.73 8.81
N ALA A 24 5.77 13.70 9.53
CA ALA A 24 5.88 15.08 9.07
C ALA A 24 7.07 15.25 8.12
N VAL A 25 6.87 15.95 7.01
CA VAL A 25 7.93 16.20 6.02
C VAL A 25 8.64 17.53 6.30
N MET A 26 9.94 17.47 6.57
CA MET A 26 10.83 18.62 6.68
C MET A 26 11.85 18.58 5.53
N ASN A 27 11.73 19.53 4.58
CA ASN A 27 12.74 19.69 3.54
C ASN A 27 13.71 20.80 3.93
N LEU A 28 15.00 20.58 3.73
CA LEU A 28 16.05 21.56 4.00
C LEU A 28 16.54 22.26 2.71
N GLY A 29 16.20 21.68 1.56
CA GLY A 29 16.63 22.15 0.26
C GLY A 29 15.66 23.17 -0.36
N PRO A 30 16.15 24.34 -0.83
CA PRO A 30 15.33 25.32 -1.54
C PRO A 30 14.79 24.77 -2.87
N GLU A 31 15.33 23.68 -3.39
CA GLU A 31 14.86 22.98 -4.58
C GLU A 31 13.61 22.13 -4.35
N SER A 32 13.13 21.98 -3.11
CA SER A 32 11.88 21.27 -2.84
C SER A 32 10.70 21.87 -3.61
N PHE A 33 9.81 20.98 -4.08
CA PHE A 33 8.65 21.32 -4.91
C PHE A 33 7.55 22.07 -4.14
N TYR A 34 7.50 21.91 -2.81
CA TYR A 34 6.57 22.64 -1.96
C TYR A 34 7.35 23.60 -1.04
N LYS A 35 7.20 24.91 -1.26
CA LYS A 35 7.98 25.93 -0.53
C LYS A 35 7.60 26.03 0.94
N GLY A 36 6.37 25.66 1.33
CA GLY A 36 5.92 25.72 2.72
C GLY A 36 6.57 24.68 3.65
N SER A 37 7.36 23.74 3.11
CA SER A 37 8.11 22.75 3.89
C SER A 37 9.63 22.92 3.80
N VAL A 38 10.12 24.05 3.27
CA VAL A 38 11.56 24.36 3.20
C VAL A 38 11.97 25.16 4.43
N PHE A 39 12.95 24.64 5.18
CA PHE A 39 13.49 25.29 6.37
C PHE A 39 15.00 25.45 6.25
N THR A 40 15.48 26.69 6.32
CA THR A 40 16.91 27.00 6.11
C THR A 40 17.59 27.59 7.33
N ASP A 41 16.81 28.11 8.28
CA ASP A 41 17.28 28.65 9.55
C ASP A 41 17.00 27.67 10.71
N GLU A 42 17.91 27.60 11.69
CA GLU A 42 17.80 26.69 12.83
C GLU A 42 16.53 26.96 13.65
N LYS A 43 16.18 28.23 13.88
CA LYS A 43 14.97 28.56 14.64
C LYS A 43 13.72 28.18 13.88
N GLU A 44 13.75 28.13 12.55
CA GLU A 44 12.63 27.65 11.75
C GLU A 44 12.48 26.14 11.84
N ILE A 45 13.59 25.40 11.75
CA ILE A 45 13.65 23.94 11.95
C ILE A 45 13.10 23.58 13.34
N GLU A 46 13.57 24.26 14.40
CA GLU A 46 13.10 24.05 15.77
C GLU A 46 11.60 24.31 15.92
N ARG A 47 11.14 25.49 15.46
CA ARG A 47 9.74 25.87 15.54
C ARG A 47 8.84 24.90 14.76
N TYR A 48 9.30 24.41 13.62
CA TYR A 48 8.57 23.42 12.84
C TYR A 48 8.46 22.10 13.60
N ALA A 49 9.56 21.56 14.11
CA ALA A 49 9.59 20.29 14.82
C ALA A 49 8.63 20.29 16.04
N LEU A 50 8.72 21.33 16.88
CA LEU A 50 7.83 21.50 18.02
C LEU A 50 6.36 21.66 17.60
N ARG A 51 6.11 22.34 16.48
CA ARG A 51 4.75 22.51 15.95
C ARG A 51 4.16 21.18 15.51
N VAL A 52 4.87 20.40 14.69
CA VAL A 52 4.33 19.13 14.17
C VAL A 52 4.19 18.07 15.25
N GLU A 53 5.09 18.07 16.25
CA GLU A 53 4.94 17.26 17.46
C GLU A 53 3.62 17.58 18.19
N LYS A 54 3.32 18.89 18.39
CA LYS A 54 2.05 19.33 18.98
C LYS A 54 0.82 19.00 18.11
N GLU A 55 0.96 19.07 16.79
CA GLU A 55 -0.11 18.70 15.85
C GLU A 55 -0.39 17.19 15.85
N GLY A 56 0.56 16.38 16.35
CA GLY A 56 0.42 14.95 16.57
C GLY A 56 1.18 14.09 15.57
N ALA A 57 2.27 14.61 14.99
CA ALA A 57 3.24 13.79 14.29
C ALA A 57 3.78 12.69 15.22
N SER A 58 4.08 11.53 14.64
CA SER A 58 4.74 10.41 15.30
C SER A 58 6.18 10.22 14.81
N PHE A 59 6.54 10.86 13.69
CA PHE A 59 7.87 10.84 13.08
C PHE A 59 8.15 12.18 12.42
N LEU A 60 9.43 12.54 12.34
CA LEU A 60 9.90 13.66 11.55
C LEU A 60 10.82 13.14 10.45
N ASP A 61 10.51 13.41 9.18
CA ASP A 61 11.28 12.96 8.02
C ASP A 61 12.03 14.13 7.40
N VAL A 62 13.36 14.08 7.47
CA VAL A 62 14.27 15.16 7.10
C VAL A 62 14.91 14.86 5.75
N GLY A 63 14.65 15.72 4.76
CA GLY A 63 15.25 15.63 3.42
C GLY A 63 16.25 16.75 3.16
N GLY A 64 17.51 16.39 2.92
CA GLY A 64 18.58 17.35 2.57
C GLY A 64 18.64 17.70 1.07
N ALA A 65 18.08 16.82 0.23
CA ALA A 65 17.98 16.96 -1.20
C ALA A 65 16.59 16.50 -1.67
N SER A 66 15.99 17.21 -2.62
CA SER A 66 14.70 16.80 -3.18
C SER A 66 14.78 15.44 -3.89
N SER A 67 14.04 14.45 -3.39
CA SER A 67 13.77 13.18 -4.06
C SER A 67 12.66 13.28 -5.11
N ALA A 68 11.97 14.42 -5.24
CA ALA A 68 10.86 14.57 -6.17
C ALA A 68 11.26 14.37 -7.66
N PRO A 69 10.41 13.78 -8.51
CA PRO A 69 10.68 13.57 -9.93
C PRO A 69 11.05 14.87 -10.67
N PRO A 70 12.28 15.03 -11.19
CA PRO A 70 12.72 16.23 -11.90
C PRO A 70 11.87 16.55 -13.12
N GLU A 71 11.39 15.53 -13.83
CA GLU A 71 10.52 15.66 -15.00
C GLU A 71 9.15 16.29 -14.70
N ILE A 72 8.68 16.21 -13.44
CA ILE A 72 7.38 16.76 -13.02
C ILE A 72 7.56 18.10 -12.31
N TYR A 73 8.59 18.22 -11.48
CA TYR A 73 8.74 19.36 -10.56
C TYR A 73 9.93 20.28 -10.88
N GLY A 74 10.75 19.94 -11.88
CA GLY A 74 11.88 20.78 -12.31
C GLY A 74 13.00 20.92 -11.28
N VAL A 75 13.14 19.94 -10.38
CA VAL A 75 14.13 19.99 -9.29
C VAL A 75 15.55 19.76 -9.81
N LYS A 76 16.53 20.45 -9.23
CA LYS A 76 17.94 20.32 -9.61
C LYS A 76 18.66 19.35 -8.66
N PRO A 77 19.62 18.55 -9.17
CA PRO A 77 20.44 17.69 -8.31
C PRO A 77 21.27 18.52 -7.32
N VAL A 78 21.37 18.01 -6.09
CA VAL A 78 22.21 18.56 -5.01
C VAL A 78 23.46 17.69 -4.86
N SER A 79 24.60 18.32 -4.57
CA SER A 79 25.85 17.58 -4.34
C SER A 79 25.78 16.73 -3.07
N GLU A 80 26.57 15.66 -2.98
CA GLU A 80 26.60 14.79 -1.79
C GLU A 80 27.02 15.55 -0.53
N ASN A 81 28.06 16.36 -0.63
CA ASN A 81 28.54 17.16 0.51
C ASN A 81 27.48 18.14 1.00
N GLU A 82 26.76 18.80 0.09
CA GLU A 82 25.71 19.76 0.46
C GLU A 82 24.50 19.07 1.12
N GLU A 83 24.07 17.91 0.63
CA GLU A 83 23.03 17.11 1.28
C GLU A 83 23.47 16.64 2.67
N LEU A 84 24.71 16.13 2.78
CA LEU A 84 25.30 15.65 4.02
C LEU A 84 25.36 16.76 5.07
N GLU A 85 25.89 17.94 4.73
CA GLU A 85 25.99 19.09 5.64
C GLU A 85 24.62 19.53 6.15
N ARG A 86 23.61 19.60 5.27
CA ARG A 86 22.23 19.96 5.65
C ARG A 86 21.64 18.95 6.63
N VAL A 87 21.71 17.67 6.30
CA VAL A 87 21.12 16.59 7.10
C VAL A 87 21.81 16.50 8.47
N VAL A 88 23.15 16.44 8.51
CA VAL A 88 23.91 16.32 9.76
C VAL A 88 23.61 17.48 10.70
N ARG A 89 23.59 18.71 10.18
CA ARG A 89 23.24 19.90 10.96
C ARG A 89 21.83 19.81 11.54
N ALA A 90 20.85 19.44 10.72
CA ALA A 90 19.46 19.37 11.15
C ALA A 90 19.22 18.23 12.16
N VAL A 91 19.75 17.03 11.91
CA VAL A 91 19.59 15.88 12.83
C VAL A 91 20.20 16.19 14.19
N ARG A 92 21.40 16.77 14.22
CA ARG A 92 22.06 17.17 15.47
C ARG A 92 21.25 18.18 16.26
N LEU A 93 20.68 19.18 15.57
CA LEU A 93 19.81 20.18 16.19
C LEU A 93 18.53 19.55 16.75
N LEU A 94 17.85 18.73 15.95
CA LEU A 94 16.54 18.18 16.26
C LEU A 94 16.54 17.22 17.44
N ARG A 95 17.65 16.50 17.64
CA ARG A 95 17.82 15.57 18.77
C ARG A 95 17.55 16.23 20.14
N ASP A 96 17.93 17.50 20.28
CA ASP A 96 17.81 18.23 21.54
C ASP A 96 16.49 19.04 21.62
N VAL A 97 15.66 19.00 20.57
CA VAL A 97 14.47 19.86 20.39
C VAL A 97 13.17 19.07 20.46
N THR A 98 13.13 17.86 19.90
CA THR A 98 11.91 17.05 19.81
C THR A 98 12.14 15.62 20.28
N SER A 99 11.09 14.98 20.77
CA SER A 99 11.11 13.56 21.13
C SER A 99 10.71 12.63 19.98
N LEU A 100 10.35 13.19 18.82
CA LEU A 100 9.97 12.41 17.65
C LEU A 100 11.17 11.67 17.07
N PRO A 101 11.03 10.37 16.75
CA PRO A 101 12.05 9.66 16.01
C PRO A 101 12.32 10.32 14.66
N ILE A 102 13.60 10.49 14.37
CA ILE A 102 14.06 11.20 13.18
C ILE A 102 14.33 10.18 12.07
N SER A 103 13.63 10.37 10.95
CA SER A 103 13.87 9.72 9.67
C SER A 103 14.67 10.63 8.76
N VAL A 104 15.57 10.05 7.96
CA VAL A 104 16.30 10.77 6.91
C VAL A 104 15.93 10.22 5.53
N ASP A 105 15.40 11.10 4.68
CA ASP A 105 15.08 10.84 3.26
C ASP A 105 16.36 10.99 2.44
N THR A 106 17.02 9.87 2.15
CA THR A 106 18.26 9.85 1.35
C THR A 106 18.45 8.53 0.60
N ARG A 107 19.11 8.61 -0.55
CA ARG A 107 19.53 7.46 -1.38
C ARG A 107 21.03 7.17 -1.26
N ARG A 108 21.75 7.97 -0.47
CA ARG A 108 23.22 7.95 -0.38
C ARG A 108 23.64 7.36 0.95
N ALA A 109 24.37 6.25 0.92
CA ALA A 109 24.68 5.53 2.16
C ALA A 109 25.62 6.33 3.08
N SER A 110 26.46 7.20 2.53
CA SER A 110 27.30 8.14 3.28
C SER A 110 26.49 9.15 4.10
N VAL A 111 25.42 9.70 3.51
CA VAL A 111 24.49 10.62 4.19
C VAL A 111 23.73 9.88 5.28
N ALA A 112 23.23 8.67 4.98
CA ALA A 112 22.55 7.82 5.96
C ALA A 112 23.47 7.49 7.15
N GLU A 113 24.70 7.03 6.90
CA GLU A 113 25.67 6.70 7.94
C GLU A 113 25.98 7.91 8.84
N ALA A 114 26.20 9.09 8.23
CA ALA A 114 26.44 10.31 8.98
C ALA A 114 25.24 10.71 9.84
N ALA A 115 24.02 10.62 9.30
CA ALA A 115 22.80 10.91 10.03
C ALA A 115 22.57 9.96 11.22
N LEU A 116 22.78 8.67 11.02
CA LEU A 116 22.63 7.66 12.08
C LEU A 116 23.63 7.89 13.21
N LYS A 117 24.88 8.29 12.91
CA LYS A 117 25.88 8.68 13.92
C LYS A 117 25.45 9.88 14.77
N GLU A 118 24.65 10.79 14.20
CA GLU A 118 24.17 12.00 14.89
C GLU A 118 22.88 11.77 15.69
N GLY A 119 22.21 10.64 15.48
CA GLY A 119 21.02 10.23 16.24
C GLY A 119 19.75 10.04 15.41
N ALA A 120 19.83 9.98 14.08
CA ALA A 120 18.71 9.49 13.29
C ALA A 120 18.44 8.00 13.61
N GLU A 121 17.17 7.59 13.53
CA GLU A 121 16.74 6.23 13.90
C GLU A 121 16.13 5.47 12.72
N ILE A 122 15.77 6.18 11.66
CA ILE A 122 15.06 5.65 10.50
C ILE A 122 15.73 6.18 9.22
N ILE A 123 15.92 5.31 8.23
CA ILE A 123 16.33 5.69 6.87
C ILE A 123 15.16 5.48 5.91
N ASN A 124 14.74 6.54 5.24
CA ASN A 124 13.75 6.50 4.18
C ASN A 124 14.46 6.52 2.82
N ASP A 125 14.55 5.36 2.17
CA ASP A 125 15.24 5.23 0.89
C ASP A 125 14.25 4.98 -0.25
N VAL A 126 14.04 6.02 -1.06
CA VAL A 126 13.17 5.95 -2.23
C VAL A 126 13.71 5.01 -3.33
N SER A 127 14.98 4.60 -3.27
CA SER A 127 15.53 3.59 -4.18
C SER A 127 15.24 2.15 -3.75
N GLY A 128 14.76 1.94 -2.51
CA GLY A 128 14.53 0.60 -1.95
C GLY A 128 15.82 -0.19 -1.74
N PHE A 129 16.91 0.47 -1.34
CA PHE A 129 18.27 -0.09 -1.21
C PHE A 129 18.90 -0.57 -2.54
N LYS A 130 18.41 -0.09 -3.69
CA LYS A 130 18.89 -0.54 -5.01
C LYS A 130 19.93 0.39 -5.63
N GLU A 131 20.10 1.61 -5.13
CA GLU A 131 21.04 2.58 -5.71
C GLU A 131 22.44 2.52 -5.08
N ASP A 132 22.56 2.59 -3.74
CA ASP A 132 23.84 2.43 -3.03
C ASP A 132 23.86 1.09 -2.27
N GLY A 133 24.67 0.15 -2.73
CA GLY A 133 24.75 -1.21 -2.18
C GLY A 133 25.23 -1.29 -0.72
N ARG A 134 25.74 -0.21 -0.13
CA ARG A 134 26.13 -0.15 1.29
C ARG A 134 24.98 0.22 2.21
N MET A 135 23.88 0.75 1.67
CA MET A 135 22.77 1.31 2.46
C MET A 135 22.18 0.27 3.42
N ALA A 136 21.87 -0.93 2.92
CA ALA A 136 21.26 -1.99 3.71
C ALA A 136 22.14 -2.43 4.89
N SER A 137 23.45 -2.62 4.67
CA SER A 137 24.39 -3.01 5.73
C SER A 137 24.56 -1.90 6.75
N ILE A 138 24.64 -0.63 6.34
CA ILE A 138 24.71 0.50 7.27
C ILE A 138 23.46 0.55 8.15
N VAL A 139 22.27 0.41 7.57
CA VAL A 139 21.03 0.37 8.37
C VAL A 139 21.05 -0.79 9.37
N ALA A 140 21.52 -1.97 8.97
CA ALA A 140 21.65 -3.13 9.83
C ALA A 140 22.66 -2.92 10.98
N ASP A 141 23.85 -2.40 10.68
CA ASP A 141 24.95 -2.19 11.63
C ASP A 141 24.55 -1.22 12.76
N PHE A 142 23.77 -0.18 12.44
CA PHE A 142 23.23 0.76 13.42
C PHE A 142 21.96 0.24 14.11
N GLY A 143 21.42 -0.89 13.67
CA GLY A 143 20.11 -1.37 14.12
C GLY A 143 18.99 -0.36 13.84
N ALA A 144 19.10 0.44 12.79
CA ALA A 144 18.11 1.43 12.41
C ALA A 144 16.87 0.79 11.78
N SER A 145 15.78 1.56 11.69
CA SER A 145 14.63 1.18 10.87
C SER A 145 14.79 1.66 9.44
N CYS A 146 14.07 1.05 8.50
CA CYS A 146 14.03 1.55 7.14
C CYS A 146 12.63 1.60 6.54
N ILE A 147 12.44 2.56 5.66
CA ILE A 147 11.30 2.67 4.75
C ILE A 147 11.83 2.42 3.34
N LEU A 148 11.27 1.41 2.67
CA LEU A 148 11.68 0.98 1.34
C LEU A 148 10.60 1.33 0.32
N MET A 149 10.88 2.27 -0.58
CA MET A 149 9.95 2.60 -1.66
C MET A 149 10.11 1.63 -2.85
N ALA A 150 8.99 1.30 -3.49
CA ALA A 150 8.97 0.49 -4.70
C ALA A 150 9.72 1.16 -5.86
N THR A 151 10.78 0.50 -6.30
CA THR A 151 11.68 0.92 -7.39
C THR A 151 12.11 -0.28 -8.22
N VAL A 152 11.83 -0.29 -9.53
CA VAL A 152 12.26 -1.37 -10.44
C VAL A 152 13.67 -1.07 -10.95
N LYS A 153 13.86 0.09 -11.58
CA LYS A 153 15.13 0.60 -12.09
C LYS A 153 15.44 1.99 -11.57
N LYS A 154 14.42 2.85 -11.49
CA LYS A 154 14.53 4.20 -10.92
C LYS A 154 13.33 4.50 -10.02
N PRO A 155 13.50 5.34 -8.99
CA PRO A 155 12.38 5.74 -8.13
C PRO A 155 11.14 6.17 -8.93
N GLY A 156 10.00 5.55 -8.64
CA GLY A 156 8.70 5.84 -9.25
C GLY A 156 8.37 5.15 -10.57
N ASP A 157 9.18 4.20 -11.03
CA ASP A 157 8.93 3.53 -12.30
C ASP A 157 7.99 2.31 -12.22
N ALA A 158 7.64 1.84 -11.02
CA ALA A 158 6.65 0.79 -10.81
C ALA A 158 5.22 1.32 -11.06
N ARG A 159 4.51 0.73 -12.03
CA ARG A 159 3.23 1.23 -12.57
C ARG A 159 2.01 0.41 -12.23
N SER A 160 2.17 -0.83 -11.74
CA SER A 160 1.08 -1.70 -11.34
C SER A 160 1.29 -2.25 -9.93
N ILE A 161 0.23 -2.75 -9.29
CA ILE A 161 0.34 -3.44 -7.99
C ILE A 161 1.32 -4.61 -8.06
N THR A 162 1.32 -5.36 -9.17
CA THR A 162 2.23 -6.50 -9.35
C THR A 162 3.69 -6.05 -9.41
N GLU A 163 4.00 -5.00 -10.18
CA GLU A 163 5.37 -4.44 -10.25
C GLU A 163 5.82 -3.87 -8.91
N VAL A 164 4.96 -3.11 -8.24
CA VAL A 164 5.23 -2.56 -6.90
C VAL A 164 5.54 -3.68 -5.92
N ARG A 165 4.70 -4.72 -5.90
CA ARG A 165 4.87 -5.87 -5.01
C ARG A 165 6.17 -6.61 -5.27
N THR A 166 6.47 -6.96 -6.53
CA THR A 166 7.71 -7.65 -6.90
C THR A 166 8.94 -6.84 -6.48
N SER A 167 8.94 -5.54 -6.79
CA SER A 167 10.04 -4.64 -6.42
C SER A 167 10.23 -4.52 -4.90
N LEU A 168 9.14 -4.45 -4.13
CA LEU A 168 9.20 -4.40 -2.67
C LEU A 168 9.71 -5.71 -2.07
N LYS A 169 9.33 -6.87 -2.63
CA LYS A 169 9.87 -8.18 -2.18
C LYS A 169 11.39 -8.25 -2.34
N GLU A 170 11.91 -7.77 -3.46
CA GLU A 170 13.36 -7.67 -3.68
C GLU A 170 14.01 -6.74 -2.64
N SER A 171 13.39 -5.58 -2.37
CA SER A 171 13.93 -4.59 -1.42
C SER A 171 13.93 -5.13 0.02
N ILE A 172 12.83 -5.78 0.44
CA ILE A 172 12.72 -6.46 1.74
C ILE A 172 13.81 -7.53 1.85
N LYS A 173 14.00 -8.34 0.79
CA LYS A 173 15.04 -9.37 0.77
C LYS A 173 16.44 -8.78 0.91
N LEU A 174 16.75 -7.67 0.23
CA LEU A 174 18.04 -6.98 0.38
C LEU A 174 18.27 -6.52 1.83
N ALA A 175 17.25 -5.99 2.49
CA ALA A 175 17.34 -5.58 3.89
C ALA A 175 17.54 -6.78 4.83
N GLU A 176 16.75 -7.84 4.66
CA GLU A 176 16.82 -9.05 5.51
C GLU A 176 18.14 -9.81 5.30
N ASP A 177 18.62 -9.95 4.06
CA ASP A 177 19.91 -10.58 3.73
C ASP A 177 21.10 -9.78 4.32
N ALA A 178 20.96 -8.44 4.47
CA ALA A 178 21.94 -7.58 5.13
C ALA A 178 21.86 -7.61 6.67
N GLY A 179 20.84 -8.27 7.24
CA GLY A 179 20.66 -8.40 8.69
C GLY A 179 19.72 -7.37 9.33
N VAL A 180 18.99 -6.57 8.54
CA VAL A 180 17.94 -5.69 9.08
C VAL A 180 16.82 -6.57 9.65
N SER A 181 16.45 -6.32 10.90
CA SER A 181 15.36 -7.05 11.54
C SER A 181 14.05 -6.89 10.75
N PRO A 182 13.29 -7.99 10.48
CA PRO A 182 12.02 -7.90 9.78
C PRO A 182 11.01 -6.93 10.41
N GLU A 183 11.07 -6.73 11.73
CA GLU A 183 10.23 -5.81 12.50
C GLU A 183 10.66 -4.34 12.39
N LYS A 184 11.73 -4.04 11.66
CA LYS A 184 12.24 -2.67 11.46
C LYS A 184 12.03 -2.16 10.03
N ILE A 185 11.30 -2.92 9.21
CA ILE A 185 11.07 -2.62 7.79
C ILE A 185 9.64 -2.12 7.60
N VAL A 186 9.49 -0.99 6.92
CA VAL A 186 8.23 -0.44 6.42
C VAL A 186 8.35 -0.27 4.90
N VAL A 187 7.26 -0.39 4.16
CA VAL A 187 7.30 -0.29 2.68
C VAL A 187 6.41 0.85 2.17
N ASP A 188 6.82 1.46 1.06
CA ASP A 188 6.09 2.55 0.38
C ASP A 188 5.84 2.19 -1.10
N PRO A 189 4.59 2.20 -1.59
CA PRO A 189 4.28 1.95 -3.01
C PRO A 189 4.74 3.05 -3.99
N GLY A 190 5.22 4.18 -3.48
CA GLY A 190 5.68 5.31 -4.29
C GLY A 190 4.56 6.00 -5.07
N ILE A 191 3.37 6.15 -4.47
CA ILE A 191 2.22 6.84 -5.10
C ILE A 191 2.57 8.29 -5.40
N GLY A 192 2.27 8.78 -6.60
CA GLY A 192 2.51 10.15 -7.05
C GLY A 192 3.99 10.46 -7.31
N PHE A 193 4.78 9.43 -7.59
CA PHE A 193 6.21 9.53 -7.90
C PHE A 193 6.46 9.06 -9.34
N GLY A 194 6.68 10.00 -10.26
CA GLY A 194 7.29 9.74 -11.59
C GLY A 194 6.47 8.91 -12.59
N LYS A 195 5.22 8.54 -12.26
CA LYS A 195 4.34 7.67 -13.06
C LYS A 195 3.06 8.39 -13.51
N PRO A 196 2.35 7.87 -14.54
CA PRO A 196 1.03 8.39 -14.92
C PRO A 196 0.06 8.35 -13.75
N TYR A 197 -0.80 9.36 -13.64
CA TYR A 197 -1.68 9.51 -12.49
C TYR A 197 -2.75 8.40 -12.40
N GLU A 198 -3.08 7.76 -13.53
CA GLU A 198 -3.95 6.58 -13.56
C GLU A 198 -3.34 5.41 -12.80
N CYS A 199 -2.01 5.23 -12.89
CA CYS A 199 -1.29 4.24 -12.10
C CYS A 199 -1.40 4.56 -10.60
N ASP A 200 -1.28 5.84 -10.22
CA ASP A 200 -1.43 6.26 -8.82
C ASP A 200 -2.83 5.95 -8.26
N LEU A 201 -3.87 6.13 -9.09
CA LEU A 201 -5.25 5.79 -8.73
C LEU A 201 -5.45 4.29 -8.57
N GLU A 202 -4.87 3.47 -9.45
CA GLU A 202 -4.89 2.01 -9.35
C GLU A 202 -4.20 1.54 -8.06
N LEU A 203 -3.00 2.03 -7.78
CA LEU A 203 -2.23 1.71 -6.58
C LEU A 203 -2.98 2.13 -5.31
N LEU A 204 -3.58 3.32 -5.29
CA LEU A 204 -4.33 3.80 -4.13
C LEU A 204 -5.59 2.95 -3.89
N ARG A 205 -6.28 2.51 -4.96
CA ARG A 205 -7.45 1.61 -4.86
C ARG A 205 -7.07 0.22 -4.36
N GLY A 206 -5.94 -0.31 -4.86
CA GLY A 206 -5.43 -1.64 -4.55
C GLY A 206 -4.50 -1.71 -3.34
N LEU A 207 -4.31 -0.63 -2.57
CA LEU A 207 -3.27 -0.52 -1.54
C LEU A 207 -3.27 -1.68 -0.54
N ARG A 208 -4.47 -2.14 -0.12
CA ARG A 208 -4.65 -3.26 0.82
C ARG A 208 -3.94 -4.54 0.36
N ARG A 209 -3.86 -4.75 -0.95
CA ARG A 209 -3.25 -5.95 -1.55
C ARG A 209 -1.76 -6.04 -1.28
N LEU A 210 -1.09 -4.95 -0.90
CA LEU A 210 0.32 -4.97 -0.50
C LEU A 210 0.54 -5.48 0.93
N LYS A 211 -0.51 -5.56 1.77
CA LYS A 211 -0.40 -6.11 3.14
C LYS A 211 -0.14 -7.63 3.16
N VAL A 212 -0.23 -8.31 2.03
CA VAL A 212 0.27 -9.68 1.85
C VAL A 212 1.77 -9.80 2.12
N LEU A 213 2.53 -8.71 1.97
CA LEU A 213 3.96 -8.63 2.27
C LEU A 213 4.27 -8.64 3.77
N ARG A 214 3.24 -8.57 4.64
CA ARG A 214 3.36 -8.58 6.11
C ARG A 214 4.20 -7.43 6.68
N LYS A 215 4.37 -6.35 5.91
CA LYS A 215 5.00 -5.11 6.35
C LYS A 215 3.95 -4.00 6.46
N PRO A 216 4.09 -3.05 7.39
CA PRO A 216 3.30 -1.83 7.42
C PRO A 216 3.51 -0.98 6.16
N LEU A 217 2.48 -0.26 5.74
CA LEU A 217 2.49 0.58 4.55
C LEU A 217 2.62 2.07 4.92
N LEU A 218 3.67 2.71 4.42
CA LEU A 218 3.79 4.17 4.40
C LEU A 218 3.23 4.71 3.09
N VAL A 219 2.42 5.77 3.17
CA VAL A 219 1.86 6.43 1.98
C VAL A 219 2.02 7.93 2.08
N GLY A 220 2.70 8.52 1.09
CA GLY A 220 2.76 9.96 0.88
C GLY A 220 1.89 10.39 -0.29
N VAL A 221 0.75 11.06 -0.04
CA VAL A 221 -0.14 11.62 -1.08
C VAL A 221 -0.24 13.15 -1.03
N SER A 222 0.30 13.77 0.03
CA SER A 222 0.18 15.21 0.29
C SER A 222 0.71 16.05 -0.88
N ARG A 223 -0.17 16.88 -1.45
CA ARG A 223 0.08 17.90 -2.47
C ARG A 223 0.63 17.36 -3.81
N LYS A 224 0.55 16.05 -4.05
CA LYS A 224 1.13 15.40 -5.23
C LYS A 224 0.42 15.75 -6.54
N HIS A 225 1.13 15.55 -7.64
CA HIS A 225 0.70 15.90 -9.00
C HIS A 225 -0.65 15.29 -9.41
N PHE A 226 -0.92 14.01 -9.08
CA PHE A 226 -2.17 13.34 -9.44
C PHE A 226 -3.42 14.08 -8.91
N ILE A 227 -3.34 14.67 -7.72
CA ILE A 227 -4.42 15.49 -7.14
C ILE A 227 -4.63 16.75 -7.99
N GLY A 228 -3.53 17.37 -8.42
CA GLY A 228 -3.56 18.50 -9.33
C GLY A 228 -4.21 18.17 -10.67
N CYS A 229 -3.94 16.98 -11.23
CA CYS A 229 -4.58 16.52 -12.46
C CYS A 229 -6.09 16.33 -12.30
N ILE A 230 -6.52 15.64 -11.23
CA ILE A 230 -7.95 15.37 -10.98
C ILE A 230 -8.74 16.65 -10.76
N LEU A 231 -8.19 17.59 -9.98
CA LEU A 231 -8.88 18.81 -9.58
C LEU A 231 -8.60 20.01 -10.48
N SER A 232 -7.76 19.85 -11.51
CA SER A 232 -7.24 20.97 -12.32
C SER A 232 -6.57 22.06 -11.46
N LEU A 233 -5.81 21.65 -10.44
CA LEU A 233 -5.08 22.53 -9.51
C LEU A 233 -3.56 22.45 -9.76
N PRO A 234 -2.98 23.34 -10.59
CA PRO A 234 -1.58 23.24 -10.99
C PRO A 234 -0.60 23.55 -9.84
N LYS A 235 -1.01 24.35 -8.86
CA LYS A 235 -0.16 24.75 -7.73
C LYS A 235 -0.28 23.75 -6.57
N PRO A 236 0.82 23.23 -6.00
CA PRO A 236 0.79 22.37 -4.82
C PRO A 236 0.12 23.01 -3.60
N GLU A 237 0.14 24.34 -3.51
CA GLU A 237 -0.46 25.13 -2.44
C GLU A 237 -1.97 24.91 -2.32
N ASP A 238 -2.65 24.75 -3.46
CA ASP A 238 -4.11 24.68 -3.57
C ASP A 238 -4.66 23.27 -3.30
N ARG A 239 -3.77 22.27 -3.15
CA ARG A 239 -4.14 20.85 -3.12
C ARG A 239 -4.49 20.30 -1.73
N LEU A 240 -4.65 21.15 -0.72
CA LEU A 240 -4.90 20.71 0.65
C LEU A 240 -6.13 19.79 0.75
N ILE A 241 -7.29 20.23 0.24
CA ILE A 241 -8.54 19.46 0.33
C ILE A 241 -8.41 18.10 -0.38
N GLY A 242 -7.83 18.09 -1.58
CA GLY A 242 -7.58 16.85 -2.31
C GLY A 242 -6.59 15.92 -1.59
N SER A 243 -5.61 16.49 -0.87
CA SER A 243 -4.64 15.73 -0.07
C SER A 243 -5.31 15.07 1.13
N VAL A 244 -6.14 15.81 1.85
CA VAL A 244 -6.93 15.30 3.00
C VAL A 244 -7.86 14.18 2.55
N ALA A 245 -8.54 14.34 1.41
CA ALA A 245 -9.38 13.30 0.83
C ALA A 245 -8.56 12.05 0.43
N ALA A 246 -7.43 12.22 -0.24
CA ALA A 246 -6.55 11.12 -0.61
C ALA A 246 -5.96 10.40 0.62
N THR A 247 -5.63 11.13 1.69
CA THR A 247 -5.20 10.55 2.97
C THR A 247 -6.29 9.67 3.58
N ALA A 248 -7.54 10.12 3.61
CA ALA A 248 -8.64 9.33 4.14
C ALA A 248 -8.82 8.01 3.35
N VAL A 249 -8.74 8.08 2.02
CA VAL A 249 -8.81 6.90 1.14
C VAL A 249 -7.61 5.97 1.35
N ALA A 250 -6.40 6.51 1.47
CA ALA A 250 -5.19 5.72 1.73
C ALA A 250 -5.32 4.93 3.04
N VAL A 251 -5.75 5.59 4.12
CA VAL A 251 -5.99 4.93 5.42
C VAL A 251 -7.09 3.88 5.31
N TYR A 252 -8.20 4.20 4.66
CA TYR A 252 -9.30 3.25 4.48
C TYR A 252 -8.87 1.99 3.71
N ASN A 253 -7.95 2.17 2.74
CA ASN A 253 -7.39 1.10 1.93
C ASN A 253 -6.13 0.45 2.55
N GLY A 254 -5.77 0.76 3.79
CA GLY A 254 -4.79 0.00 4.57
C GLY A 254 -3.42 0.64 4.75
N ALA A 255 -3.25 1.94 4.51
CA ALA A 255 -2.06 2.67 4.94
C ALA A 255 -1.93 2.65 6.47
N ASP A 256 -0.72 2.45 6.99
CA ASP A 256 -0.41 2.42 8.42
C ASP A 256 0.35 3.69 8.87
N VAL A 257 1.07 4.33 7.95
CA VAL A 257 1.78 5.59 8.15
C VAL A 257 1.45 6.56 7.01
N ILE A 258 1.10 7.81 7.35
CA ILE A 258 0.85 8.87 6.37
C ILE A 258 1.98 9.88 6.41
N ARG A 259 2.71 10.00 5.29
CA ARG A 259 3.75 11.03 5.10
C ARG A 259 3.14 12.29 4.50
N THR A 260 3.24 13.43 5.21
CA THR A 260 2.50 14.65 4.87
C THR A 260 3.22 15.95 5.21
N HIS A 261 2.87 17.02 4.49
CA HIS A 261 3.24 18.40 4.82
C HIS A 261 2.25 19.04 5.81
N ASP A 262 1.00 18.57 5.81
CA ASP A 262 -0.14 19.14 6.52
C ASP A 262 -0.54 18.18 7.65
N VAL A 263 0.16 18.24 8.79
CA VAL A 263 0.10 17.22 9.86
C VAL A 263 -1.24 17.24 10.57
N ALA A 264 -1.73 18.42 10.97
CA ALA A 264 -2.99 18.55 11.69
C ALA A 264 -4.18 18.02 10.86
N GLU A 265 -4.26 18.41 9.59
CA GLU A 265 -5.34 18.04 8.68
C GLU A 265 -5.28 16.55 8.30
N ALA A 266 -4.09 16.05 7.96
CA ALA A 266 -3.89 14.63 7.65
C ALA A 266 -4.22 13.75 8.86
N ARG A 267 -3.86 14.18 10.08
CA ARG A 267 -4.21 13.46 11.31
C ARG A 267 -5.72 13.38 11.51
N GLN A 268 -6.45 14.47 11.31
CA GLN A 268 -7.91 14.47 11.43
C GLN A 268 -8.55 13.51 10.41
N ALA A 269 -8.12 13.56 9.15
CA ALA A 269 -8.58 12.62 8.13
C ALA A 269 -8.25 11.17 8.46
N ALA A 270 -7.02 10.91 8.91
CA ALA A 270 -6.58 9.57 9.28
C ALA A 270 -7.38 9.00 10.47
N LEU A 271 -7.68 9.81 11.50
CA LEU A 271 -8.48 9.40 12.65
C LEU A 271 -9.91 9.02 12.23
N VAL A 272 -10.56 9.85 11.42
CA VAL A 272 -11.92 9.58 10.92
C VAL A 272 -11.92 8.33 10.02
N ALA A 273 -10.97 8.24 9.09
CA ALA A 273 -10.85 7.10 8.19
C ALA A 273 -10.56 5.80 8.94
N GLN A 274 -9.70 5.82 9.97
CA GLN A 274 -9.43 4.68 10.84
C GLN A 274 -10.67 4.25 11.62
N ALA A 275 -11.43 5.20 12.16
CA ALA A 275 -12.67 4.90 12.87
C ALA A 275 -13.73 4.25 11.96
N ILE A 276 -13.82 4.69 10.70
CA ILE A 276 -14.75 4.13 9.70
C ILE A 276 -14.26 2.78 9.18
N SER A 277 -12.95 2.62 8.93
CA SER A 277 -12.38 1.40 8.35
C SER A 277 -12.51 0.20 9.30
N GLY A 278 -12.44 0.44 10.61
CA GLY A 278 -12.53 -0.58 11.64
C GLY A 278 -11.34 -1.54 11.62
N VAL A 279 -11.50 -2.70 12.28
CA VAL A 279 -10.48 -3.76 12.26
C VAL A 279 -10.55 -4.50 10.93
N LYS A 280 -9.65 -4.19 10.00
CA LYS A 280 -9.57 -4.83 8.68
C LYS A 280 -8.95 -6.22 8.69
N THR A 281 -8.00 -6.45 9.61
CA THR A 281 -7.32 -7.74 9.77
C THR A 281 -7.52 -8.20 11.21
N ARG A 282 -8.50 -9.10 11.41
CA ARG A 282 -8.84 -9.61 12.73
C ARG A 282 -7.96 -10.80 13.05
N VAL A 283 -7.15 -10.67 14.11
CA VAL A 283 -6.42 -11.79 14.71
C VAL A 283 -7.24 -12.35 15.87
N VAL A 284 -7.49 -13.65 15.86
CA VAL A 284 -8.07 -14.40 16.98
C VAL A 284 -7.02 -15.35 17.52
N GLU A 285 -6.74 -15.29 18.82
CA GLU A 285 -5.68 -16.06 19.48
C GLU A 285 -6.24 -16.97 20.58
N HIS A 286 -5.77 -18.22 20.65
CA HIS A 286 -6.06 -19.16 21.73
C HIS A 286 -4.80 -19.99 22.04
N GLY A 287 -4.14 -19.68 23.17
CA GLY A 287 -2.84 -20.28 23.51
C GLY A 287 -1.79 -20.01 22.42
N ASP A 288 -1.16 -21.08 21.93
CA ASP A 288 -0.15 -20.99 20.87
C ASP A 288 -0.73 -20.90 19.45
N TYR A 289 -2.05 -20.97 19.30
CA TYR A 289 -2.71 -20.88 18.00
C TYR A 289 -3.26 -19.49 17.75
N PHE A 290 -3.26 -19.07 16.48
CA PHE A 290 -3.94 -17.87 16.04
C PHE A 290 -4.50 -18.05 14.63
N ALA A 291 -5.55 -17.32 14.32
CA ALA A 291 -6.17 -17.26 13.02
C ALA A 291 -6.32 -15.80 12.58
N VAL A 292 -6.17 -15.56 11.28
CA VAL A 292 -6.33 -14.25 10.66
C VAL A 292 -7.28 -14.38 9.47
N ASP A 293 -8.31 -13.54 9.42
CA ASP A 293 -9.14 -13.39 8.23
C ASP A 293 -8.41 -12.50 7.21
N LEU A 294 -8.08 -13.07 6.05
CA LEU A 294 -7.34 -12.42 4.96
C LEU A 294 -8.22 -12.14 3.74
N SER A 295 -9.53 -12.37 3.80
CA SER A 295 -10.43 -12.19 2.66
C SER A 295 -10.41 -10.76 2.11
N TRP A 296 -10.15 -9.75 2.95
CA TRP A 296 -10.00 -8.35 2.54
C TRP A 296 -8.79 -8.10 1.61
N LEU A 297 -7.77 -8.97 1.63
CA LEU A 297 -6.54 -8.79 0.86
C LEU A 297 -6.58 -9.45 -0.53
N VAL A 298 -7.59 -10.27 -0.81
CA VAL A 298 -7.62 -11.14 -1.98
C VAL A 298 -8.60 -10.62 -3.02
N ASP A 299 -8.06 -10.09 -4.12
CA ASP A 299 -8.86 -9.69 -5.28
C ASP A 299 -8.67 -10.68 -6.44
N ASP A 300 -7.43 -11.16 -6.65
CA ASP A 300 -7.06 -12.06 -7.74
C ASP A 300 -6.13 -13.21 -7.32
N VAL A 301 -5.77 -14.05 -8.30
CA VAL A 301 -4.92 -15.24 -8.08
C VAL A 301 -3.53 -14.87 -7.59
N ASN A 302 -2.99 -13.73 -8.02
CA ASN A 302 -1.65 -13.30 -7.63
C ASN A 302 -1.61 -12.98 -6.13
N ASP A 303 -2.69 -12.46 -5.55
CA ASP A 303 -2.80 -12.21 -4.11
C ASP A 303 -2.79 -13.53 -3.32
N VAL A 304 -3.51 -14.55 -3.81
CA VAL A 304 -3.53 -15.87 -3.18
C VAL A 304 -2.18 -16.55 -3.25
N GLU A 305 -1.50 -16.49 -4.40
CA GLU A 305 -0.16 -17.06 -4.58
C GLU A 305 0.86 -16.44 -3.62
N GLU A 306 0.72 -15.13 -3.37
CA GLU A 306 1.56 -14.42 -2.42
C GLU A 306 1.34 -14.89 -0.98
N LEU A 307 0.07 -15.02 -0.57
CA LEU A 307 -0.28 -15.58 0.74
C LEU A 307 0.20 -17.03 0.89
N MET A 308 0.16 -17.83 -0.18
CA MET A 308 0.71 -19.18 -0.18
C MET A 308 2.24 -19.18 -0.01
N SER A 309 2.94 -18.17 -0.52
CA SER A 309 4.39 -18.04 -0.29
C SER A 309 4.74 -17.83 1.18
N VAL A 310 3.88 -17.14 1.95
CA VAL A 310 4.07 -16.94 3.41
C VAL A 310 4.10 -18.27 4.17
N VAL A 311 3.37 -19.29 3.69
CA VAL A 311 3.37 -20.63 4.29
C VAL A 311 4.31 -21.60 3.56
N ASN A 312 5.19 -21.07 2.68
CA ASN A 312 6.20 -21.82 1.92
C ASN A 312 5.64 -22.91 0.98
N VAL A 313 4.48 -22.66 0.34
CA VAL A 313 4.00 -23.56 -0.73
C VAL A 313 4.94 -23.47 -1.94
N SER A 314 5.20 -24.60 -2.59
CA SER A 314 5.94 -24.63 -3.86
C SER A 314 5.20 -23.87 -4.96
N GLU A 315 5.93 -23.30 -5.92
CA GLU A 315 5.34 -22.56 -7.04
C GLU A 315 4.31 -23.40 -7.82
N ALA A 316 4.64 -24.67 -8.10
CA ALA A 316 3.74 -25.59 -8.79
C ALA A 316 2.46 -25.85 -7.97
N GLY A 317 2.58 -26.04 -6.65
CA GLY A 317 1.42 -26.21 -5.77
C GLY A 317 0.56 -24.95 -5.72
N SER A 318 1.20 -23.78 -5.65
CA SER A 318 0.54 -22.48 -5.62
C SER A 318 -0.34 -22.28 -6.87
N LYS A 319 0.22 -22.48 -8.06
CA LYS A 319 -0.49 -22.36 -9.35
C LYS A 319 -1.69 -23.32 -9.48
N LEU A 320 -1.63 -24.51 -8.87
CA LEU A 320 -2.73 -25.48 -8.93
C LEU A 320 -3.91 -25.12 -8.02
N MET A 321 -3.67 -24.28 -7.00
CA MET A 321 -4.61 -23.99 -5.92
C MET A 321 -5.07 -22.53 -5.87
N SER A 322 -4.33 -21.58 -6.43
CA SER A 322 -4.57 -20.14 -6.27
C SER A 322 -5.97 -19.71 -6.72
N GLU A 323 -6.47 -20.24 -7.83
CA GLU A 323 -7.84 -20.02 -8.31
C GLU A 323 -8.93 -20.44 -7.32
N LYS A 324 -8.63 -21.33 -6.35
CA LYS A 324 -9.59 -21.73 -5.31
C LYS A 324 -9.72 -20.70 -4.19
N GLY A 325 -8.73 -19.81 -4.02
CA GLY A 325 -8.76 -18.75 -3.00
C GLY A 325 -9.51 -17.50 -3.43
N VAL A 326 -9.81 -17.36 -4.73
CA VAL A 326 -10.48 -16.20 -5.29
C VAL A 326 -11.98 -16.46 -5.34
N HIS A 327 -12.75 -15.81 -4.47
CA HIS A 327 -14.21 -15.94 -4.43
C HIS A 327 -14.90 -14.84 -5.26
N ARG A 328 -16.04 -15.19 -5.85
CA ARG A 328 -16.90 -14.28 -6.61
C ARG A 328 -18.35 -14.46 -6.18
N VAL A 329 -19.03 -13.32 -6.03
CA VAL A 329 -20.47 -13.24 -5.81
C VAL A 329 -21.05 -12.39 -6.92
N ILE A 330 -21.77 -13.02 -7.86
CA ILE A 330 -22.24 -12.38 -9.09
C ILE A 330 -23.76 -12.41 -9.12
N PHE A 331 -24.37 -11.25 -9.31
CA PHE A 331 -25.80 -11.13 -9.54
C PHE A 331 -26.09 -11.25 -11.03
N LEU A 332 -26.96 -12.17 -11.42
CA LEU A 332 -27.47 -12.29 -12.79
C LEU A 332 -28.96 -11.95 -12.80
N GLY A 333 -29.34 -10.94 -13.58
CA GLY A 333 -30.72 -10.53 -13.72
C GLY A 333 -31.43 -11.19 -14.89
N ASN A 334 -32.74 -11.40 -14.78
CA ASN A 334 -33.62 -11.74 -15.91
C ASN A 334 -33.25 -13.04 -16.66
N VAL A 335 -32.79 -14.06 -15.92
CA VAL A 335 -32.37 -15.35 -16.49
C VAL A 335 -33.59 -16.28 -16.66
N PRO A 336 -33.83 -16.87 -17.84
CA PRO A 336 -34.88 -17.88 -18.00
C PRO A 336 -34.72 -19.02 -17.00
N THR A 337 -35.81 -19.42 -16.35
CA THR A 337 -35.78 -20.43 -15.28
C THR A 337 -35.13 -21.76 -15.68
N PRO A 338 -35.34 -22.31 -16.89
CA PRO A 338 -34.59 -23.49 -17.33
C PRO A 338 -33.06 -23.28 -17.32
N ALA A 339 -32.59 -22.13 -17.80
CA ALA A 339 -31.18 -21.78 -17.80
C ALA A 339 -30.65 -21.54 -16.37
N ALA A 340 -31.44 -20.93 -15.49
CA ALA A 340 -31.10 -20.75 -14.09
C ALA A 340 -30.90 -22.07 -13.34
N LEU A 341 -31.82 -23.02 -13.50
CA LEU A 341 -31.72 -24.34 -12.89
C LEU A 341 -30.56 -25.16 -13.48
N ALA A 342 -30.30 -25.04 -14.79
CA ALA A 342 -29.15 -25.67 -15.42
C ALA A 342 -27.81 -25.10 -14.92
N LEU A 343 -27.69 -23.77 -14.83
CA LEU A 343 -26.52 -23.11 -14.26
C LEU A 343 -26.29 -23.57 -12.80
N LYS A 344 -27.36 -23.60 -12.00
CA LYS A 344 -27.32 -24.11 -10.63
C LYS A 344 -26.78 -25.54 -10.58
N GLN A 345 -27.30 -26.43 -11.42
CA GLN A 345 -26.87 -27.82 -11.46
C GLN A 345 -25.38 -27.97 -11.84
N HIS A 346 -24.92 -27.25 -12.87
CA HIS A 346 -23.51 -27.27 -13.28
C HIS A 346 -22.61 -26.77 -12.16
N LEU A 347 -22.98 -25.68 -11.49
CA LEU A 347 -22.15 -25.09 -10.44
C LEU A 347 -22.16 -25.94 -9.16
N LEU A 348 -23.30 -26.54 -8.77
CA LEU A 348 -23.37 -27.53 -7.69
C LEU A 348 -22.45 -28.71 -7.96
N SER A 349 -22.38 -29.19 -9.22
CA SER A 349 -21.47 -30.28 -9.59
C SER A 349 -19.98 -29.93 -9.45
N ALA A 350 -19.65 -28.63 -9.51
CA ALA A 350 -18.30 -28.11 -9.27
C ALA A 350 -18.07 -27.71 -7.79
N GLY A 351 -19.09 -27.81 -6.94
CA GLY A 351 -19.04 -27.44 -5.52
C GLY A 351 -19.26 -25.95 -5.23
N GLY A 352 -19.80 -25.17 -6.18
CA GLY A 352 -20.30 -23.81 -5.94
C GLY A 352 -21.82 -23.80 -5.76
N GLU A 353 -22.43 -22.62 -5.66
CA GLU A 353 -23.87 -22.48 -5.41
C GLU A 353 -24.50 -21.34 -6.25
N VAL A 354 -25.77 -21.52 -6.62
CA VAL A 354 -26.61 -20.48 -7.21
C VAL A 354 -27.91 -20.37 -6.42
N ALA A 355 -28.10 -19.24 -5.75
CA ALA A 355 -29.37 -18.93 -5.13
C ALA A 355 -30.40 -18.57 -6.21
N THR A 356 -31.55 -19.22 -6.14
CA THR A 356 -32.69 -19.05 -7.05
C THR A 356 -33.93 -18.64 -6.24
N PRO A 357 -34.87 -17.84 -6.77
CA PRO A 357 -36.06 -17.47 -6.05
C PRO A 357 -37.00 -18.66 -5.83
N HIS A 358 -37.92 -18.51 -4.86
CA HIS A 358 -39.04 -19.44 -4.71
C HIS A 358 -39.86 -19.49 -6.01
N GLY A 359 -40.36 -20.67 -6.36
CA GLY A 359 -41.12 -20.86 -7.60
C GLY A 359 -40.25 -21.12 -8.85
N ALA A 360 -38.93 -21.14 -8.73
CA ALA A 360 -38.06 -21.52 -9.86
C ALA A 360 -38.12 -23.03 -10.13
N ILE A 361 -38.08 -23.86 -9.07
CA ILE A 361 -38.04 -25.33 -9.21
C ILE A 361 -39.35 -25.93 -9.77
N ASP A 362 -40.48 -25.28 -9.53
CA ASP A 362 -41.79 -25.67 -10.05
C ASP A 362 -42.20 -24.84 -11.28
N PHE A 363 -41.25 -24.09 -11.86
CA PHE A 363 -41.42 -23.27 -13.05
C PHE A 363 -42.57 -22.24 -12.99
N LYS A 364 -42.99 -21.84 -11.77
CA LYS A 364 -43.97 -20.75 -11.58
C LYS A 364 -43.43 -19.38 -11.96
N VAL A 365 -42.11 -19.25 -12.08
CA VAL A 365 -41.42 -18.05 -12.53
C VAL A 365 -40.83 -18.34 -13.91
N GLU A 366 -41.11 -17.50 -14.90
CA GLU A 366 -40.58 -17.66 -16.26
C GLU A 366 -39.10 -17.22 -16.35
N LYS A 367 -38.78 -16.06 -15.75
CA LYS A 367 -37.43 -15.50 -15.66
C LYS A 367 -37.14 -15.03 -14.24
N CYS A 368 -35.93 -15.29 -13.77
CA CYS A 368 -35.53 -15.04 -12.39
C CYS A 368 -34.18 -14.33 -12.27
N ASN A 369 -33.99 -13.70 -11.11
CA ASN A 369 -32.70 -13.14 -10.70
C ASN A 369 -31.94 -14.17 -9.87
N LEU A 370 -30.63 -14.28 -10.08
CA LEU A 370 -29.77 -15.30 -9.47
C LEU A 370 -28.64 -14.63 -8.70
N LEU A 371 -28.22 -15.29 -7.62
CA LEU A 371 -26.96 -14.97 -6.94
C LEU A 371 -26.01 -16.15 -7.08
N VAL A 372 -25.00 -16.00 -7.91
CA VAL A 372 -23.95 -16.99 -8.16
C VAL A 372 -22.84 -16.79 -7.13
N MET A 373 -22.48 -17.85 -6.41
CA MET A 373 -21.45 -17.84 -5.36
C MET A 373 -20.47 -18.98 -5.59
N ALA A 374 -19.25 -18.67 -6.04
CA ALA A 374 -18.26 -19.68 -6.37
C ALA A 374 -16.83 -19.14 -6.34
N THR A 375 -15.86 -20.05 -6.28
CA THR A 375 -14.45 -19.74 -6.54
C THR A 375 -14.20 -19.52 -8.03
N LEU A 376 -13.12 -18.82 -8.37
CA LEU A 376 -12.69 -18.62 -9.75
C LEU A 376 -12.49 -19.97 -10.47
N LYS A 377 -11.85 -20.94 -9.81
CA LYS A 377 -11.66 -22.30 -10.35
C LYS A 377 -12.97 -22.96 -10.76
N GLN A 378 -13.99 -22.86 -9.90
CA GLN A 378 -15.30 -23.45 -10.14
C GLN A 378 -15.99 -22.80 -11.33
N LEU A 379 -15.98 -21.47 -11.39
CA LEU A 379 -16.56 -20.72 -12.50
C LEU A 379 -15.87 -21.10 -13.83
N LEU A 380 -14.54 -21.02 -13.88
CA LEU A 380 -13.76 -21.37 -15.08
C LEU A 380 -14.02 -22.82 -15.54
N SER A 381 -14.21 -23.76 -14.61
CA SER A 381 -14.50 -25.16 -14.94
C SER A 381 -15.85 -25.40 -15.61
N ILE A 382 -16.85 -24.53 -15.38
CA ILE A 382 -18.20 -24.67 -15.94
C ILE A 382 -18.40 -23.85 -17.21
N LEU A 383 -17.65 -22.75 -17.42
CA LEU A 383 -17.83 -21.86 -18.57
C LEU A 383 -17.84 -22.61 -19.93
N PRO A 384 -16.93 -23.55 -20.23
CA PRO A 384 -16.98 -24.30 -21.49
C PRO A 384 -18.26 -25.14 -21.64
N LYS A 385 -18.74 -25.72 -20.53
CA LYS A 385 -19.97 -26.55 -20.52
C LYS A 385 -21.22 -25.71 -20.77
N LEU A 386 -21.25 -24.49 -20.27
CA LEU A 386 -22.35 -23.55 -20.51
C LEU A 386 -22.39 -23.11 -21.98
N LYS A 387 -21.22 -22.84 -22.58
CA LYS A 387 -21.10 -22.43 -23.99
C LYS A 387 -21.56 -23.49 -24.99
N MET A 388 -21.48 -24.78 -24.61
CA MET A 388 -21.91 -25.89 -25.46
C MET A 388 -23.38 -26.30 -25.25
N ASN A 389 -24.11 -25.63 -24.35
CA ASN A 389 -25.45 -26.04 -23.94
C ASN A 389 -26.55 -25.33 -24.73
N VAL A 390 -27.80 -25.73 -24.46
CA VAL A 390 -29.01 -25.11 -25.02
C VAL A 390 -29.51 -23.96 -24.13
N PHE A 391 -30.54 -23.23 -24.58
CA PHE A 391 -31.03 -21.98 -23.98
C PHE A 391 -29.99 -20.85 -24.03
N ASP A 392 -30.27 -19.73 -23.35
CA ASP A 392 -29.39 -18.57 -23.27
C ASP A 392 -28.11 -18.79 -22.40
N LEU A 393 -27.74 -20.05 -22.14
CA LEU A 393 -26.55 -20.42 -21.35
C LEU A 393 -25.22 -19.93 -21.95
N PRO A 394 -25.01 -19.91 -23.29
CA PRO A 394 -23.81 -19.33 -23.88
C PRO A 394 -23.68 -17.82 -23.56
N LEU A 395 -24.79 -17.08 -23.63
CA LEU A 395 -24.81 -15.66 -23.28
C LEU A 395 -24.50 -15.44 -21.79
N ILE A 396 -25.05 -16.28 -20.92
CA ILE A 396 -24.74 -16.25 -19.48
C ILE A 396 -23.25 -16.55 -19.24
N ALA A 397 -22.66 -17.48 -19.98
CA ALA A 397 -21.23 -17.77 -19.89
C ALA A 397 -20.38 -16.55 -20.27
N ASP A 398 -20.77 -15.80 -21.31
CA ASP A 398 -20.06 -14.60 -21.72
C ASP A 398 -20.19 -13.47 -20.68
N LEU A 399 -21.38 -13.28 -20.10
CA LEU A 399 -21.58 -12.34 -18.98
C LEU A 399 -20.70 -12.69 -17.78
N LEU A 400 -20.68 -13.97 -17.38
CA LEU A 400 -19.83 -14.44 -16.29
C LEU A 400 -18.35 -14.24 -16.61
N THR A 401 -17.93 -14.48 -17.86
CA THR A 401 -16.54 -14.27 -18.30
C THR A 401 -16.13 -12.81 -18.14
N GLU A 402 -16.96 -11.88 -18.61
CA GLU A 402 -16.65 -10.44 -18.49
C GLU A 402 -16.58 -9.99 -17.02
N CYS A 403 -17.47 -10.46 -16.16
CA CYS A 403 -17.42 -10.17 -14.72
C CYS A 403 -16.18 -10.75 -14.03
N ILE A 404 -15.64 -11.86 -14.53
CA ILE A 404 -14.43 -12.49 -13.97
C ILE A 404 -13.17 -11.72 -14.39
N GLU A 405 -13.10 -11.30 -15.65
CA GLU A 405 -11.92 -10.62 -16.23
C GLU A 405 -11.78 -9.16 -15.77
N LYS A 406 -12.88 -8.48 -15.47
CA LYS A 406 -12.90 -7.09 -14.98
C LYS A 406 -13.57 -7.00 -13.61
N PRO A 407 -12.91 -7.45 -12.53
CA PRO A 407 -13.44 -7.25 -11.19
C PRO A 407 -13.53 -5.74 -10.88
N SER A 408 -14.59 -5.38 -10.16
CA SER A 408 -14.94 -4.00 -9.79
C SER A 408 -13.89 -3.28 -8.94
#